data_AF-A0A1Q3AF71-F1
#
_entry.id   AF-A0A1Q3AF71-F1
#
_cell.length_a   1.000
_cell.length_b   1.000
_cell.length_c   1.000
_cell.angle_alpha   90.00
_cell.angle_beta   90.00
_cell.angle_gamma   90.00
#
_symmetry.space_group_name_H-M   'P 1'
#
loop_
_entity.id
_entity.type
_entity.pdbx_description
1 polymer ?
#
loop_
_entity_poly.entity_id
_entity_poly.type
_entity_poly.pdbx_seq_one_letter_code
_entity_poly.pdbx_strand_id
1 'polypeptide(L)'
;MIHSLIPTLSLLILLAIPSLAFDANSKQNVAVYWGQSSAGSQQSLGDYCKSSDADIFLLSFLSNFPDMNLDLSNACSGLSDCSSVGQDIQTCQQQGKIVLLSLGGASGQYGFSDDNEGEQFAQKLWDTFGGGSSDQRPFGDAVVDGFDFDIENNRPKGYAALATALRKKFQESNKQFYISAAPQCYYPDASVGDLLGNAQVDFAFIQFYNNYCSVDGQFNWDTWKNFAETSSPNKDIKLFLGLPGSSSAAGSGYVGDVSTLKSTISQISGDSNFGGVSLWDASQAFNNNVDGQTYISEIKNALGSGSDSGSDSSSSSATPSLSASSTAAPSSSSSWGSSSSAAPSSDSSWSSPSVAPTPSTTTGGFSSSAAPSFSASSTAAPSSSSSWGSPSSAVPSSGSSWNSPSTAPSSGSSWSSPSPVPSSSAPSTTVLSPSTSSDSWNSASFTPAPSSSTPQASSSASYVPSRSTTTLAPSSSSAPSGDDVHSQAVSLNQKYFSGYTNQGQCNSGEVACTQDGSFAICDNGSWVETPCASGTTCFAYEFNNSVLSGCYFQNLKSNFLS
;
A
#
# COMPACT_ATOMS: atom_id res chain seq x y z
N MET A 1 28.73 60.75 -35.54
CA MET A 1 27.95 59.49 -35.59
C MET A 1 28.46 58.58 -34.48
N ILE A 2 27.79 58.58 -33.34
CA ILE A 2 28.06 57.64 -32.23
C ILE A 2 26.73 56.93 -32.00
N HIS A 3 26.65 55.66 -32.38
CA HIS A 3 25.47 54.83 -32.18
C HIS A 3 25.48 54.32 -30.73
N SER A 4 24.47 54.74 -29.96
CA SER A 4 24.21 54.27 -28.61
C SER A 4 23.51 52.91 -28.68
N LEU A 5 24.17 51.85 -28.24
CA LEU A 5 23.58 50.53 -28.05
C LEU A 5 22.95 50.47 -26.65
N ILE A 6 21.64 50.36 -26.60
CA ILE A 6 20.88 50.07 -25.37
C ILE A 6 20.72 48.55 -25.29
N PRO A 7 21.16 47.87 -24.22
CA PRO A 7 20.89 46.45 -24.04
C PRO A 7 19.46 46.29 -23.51
N THR A 8 18.59 45.64 -24.29
CA THR A 8 17.27 45.19 -23.83
C THR A 8 17.44 44.02 -22.86
N LEU A 9 17.28 44.30 -21.57
CA LEU A 9 17.22 43.29 -20.52
C LEU A 9 15.83 42.62 -20.57
N SER A 10 15.72 41.47 -21.24
CA SER A 10 14.53 40.61 -21.16
C SER A 10 14.45 40.00 -19.77
N LEU A 11 13.60 40.57 -18.91
CA LEU A 11 13.23 40.01 -17.61
C LEU A 11 12.30 38.82 -17.86
N LEU A 12 12.86 37.60 -17.87
CA LEU A 12 12.11 36.36 -17.88
C LEU A 12 11.42 36.23 -16.50
N ILE A 13 10.17 36.67 -16.39
CA ILE A 13 9.35 36.41 -15.20
C ILE A 13 9.00 34.92 -15.25
N LEU A 14 9.79 34.11 -14.55
CA LEU A 14 9.44 32.73 -14.24
C LEU A 14 8.19 32.81 -13.34
N LEU A 15 7.01 32.63 -13.92
CA LEU A 15 5.79 32.34 -13.17
C LEU A 15 6.06 31.02 -12.43
N ALA A 16 6.51 31.12 -11.18
CA ALA A 16 6.46 30.01 -10.25
C ALA A 16 4.98 29.71 -10.06
N ILE A 17 4.45 28.78 -10.85
CA ILE A 17 3.16 28.16 -10.57
C ILE A 17 3.34 27.57 -9.17
N PRO A 18 2.58 28.01 -8.15
CA PRO A 18 2.67 27.38 -6.86
C PRO A 18 2.29 25.91 -7.09
N SER A 19 3.27 25.01 -6.96
CA SER A 19 2.95 23.62 -6.69
C SER A 19 2.09 23.68 -5.43
N LEU A 20 0.84 23.24 -5.55
CA LEU A 20 0.03 22.99 -4.37
C LEU A 20 0.73 21.84 -3.66
N ALA A 21 1.42 22.19 -2.57
CA ALA A 21 2.01 21.21 -1.68
C ALA A 21 0.91 20.23 -1.24
N PHE A 22 1.30 18.96 -1.09
CA PHE A 22 0.43 17.90 -0.59
C PHE A 22 -0.34 18.35 0.66
N ASP A 23 -1.66 18.11 0.64
CA ASP A 23 -2.54 18.33 1.78
C ASP A 23 -3.19 17.01 2.18
N ALA A 24 -2.80 16.48 3.33
CA ALA A 24 -3.34 15.24 3.89
C ALA A 24 -4.86 15.31 4.14
N ASN A 25 -5.44 16.50 4.28
CA ASN A 25 -6.88 16.68 4.46
C ASN A 25 -7.64 16.82 3.14
N SER A 26 -6.93 16.97 2.01
CA SER A 26 -7.56 16.97 0.71
C SER A 26 -8.20 15.62 0.42
N LYS A 27 -9.40 15.67 -0.13
CA LYS A 27 -10.15 14.51 -0.65
C LYS A 27 -9.74 14.15 -2.08
N GLN A 28 -8.83 14.92 -2.66
CA GLN A 28 -8.44 14.82 -4.07
C GLN A 28 -7.05 14.24 -4.25
N ASN A 29 -6.50 13.59 -3.22
CA ASN A 29 -5.18 12.99 -3.31
C ASN A 29 -5.23 11.71 -4.16
N VAL A 30 -4.21 11.53 -4.98
CA VAL A 30 -3.97 10.28 -5.70
C VAL A 30 -2.65 9.71 -5.23
N ALA A 31 -2.69 8.49 -4.71
CA ALA A 31 -1.51 7.73 -4.32
C ALA A 31 -1.17 6.68 -5.37
N VAL A 32 0.11 6.50 -5.68
CA VAL A 32 0.56 5.52 -6.67
C VAL A 32 1.72 4.70 -6.16
N TYR A 33 1.63 3.39 -6.32
CA TYR A 33 2.77 2.49 -6.15
C TYR A 33 3.75 2.68 -7.30
N TRP A 34 5.05 2.67 -7.04
CA TRP A 34 6.12 2.78 -8.03
C TRP A 34 7.32 1.95 -7.60
N GLY A 35 7.93 1.21 -8.53
CA GLY A 35 9.12 0.41 -8.24
C GLY A 35 9.03 -1.00 -8.80
N GLN A 36 7.85 -1.61 -8.87
CA GLN A 36 7.73 -2.99 -9.38
C GLN A 36 7.55 -3.08 -10.91
N SER A 37 7.30 -1.97 -11.60
CA SER A 37 7.15 -1.92 -13.05
C SER A 37 6.12 -2.94 -13.57
N SER A 38 4.90 -2.90 -13.02
CA SER A 38 3.81 -3.84 -13.39
C SER A 38 3.55 -3.91 -14.91
N ALA A 39 3.68 -2.79 -15.63
CA ALA A 39 3.54 -2.72 -17.09
C ALA A 39 4.85 -3.06 -17.86
N GLY A 40 5.92 -3.45 -17.17
CA GLY A 40 7.24 -3.76 -17.72
C GLY A 40 8.03 -2.57 -18.27
N SER A 41 7.46 -1.36 -18.24
CA SER A 41 8.00 -0.16 -18.88
C SER A 41 7.96 1.07 -17.96
N GLN A 42 8.25 0.90 -16.67
CA GLN A 42 8.25 2.06 -15.76
C GLN A 42 9.34 3.07 -16.11
N GLN A 43 8.97 4.35 -16.05
CA GLN A 43 9.89 5.49 -16.10
C GLN A 43 10.52 5.74 -14.73
N SER A 44 11.45 6.70 -14.68
CA SER A 44 12.03 7.16 -13.41
C SER A 44 10.94 7.71 -12.48
N LEU A 45 11.19 7.68 -11.16
CA LEU A 45 10.26 8.26 -10.19
C LEU A 45 10.08 9.76 -10.46
N GLY A 46 11.17 10.45 -10.77
CA GLY A 46 11.18 11.88 -11.08
C GLY A 46 10.35 12.24 -12.31
N ASP A 47 10.22 11.34 -13.30
CA ASP A 47 9.36 11.56 -14.46
C ASP A 47 7.87 11.55 -14.09
N TYR A 48 7.44 10.60 -13.25
CA TYR A 48 6.05 10.58 -12.78
C TYR A 48 5.72 11.76 -11.87
N CYS A 49 6.67 12.20 -11.04
CA CYS A 49 6.48 13.34 -10.13
C CYS A 49 6.26 14.68 -10.84
N LYS A 50 6.61 14.80 -12.13
CA LYS A 50 6.28 15.97 -12.96
C LYS A 50 4.79 16.10 -13.24
N SER A 51 4.04 15.01 -13.12
CA SER A 51 2.59 15.03 -13.33
C SER A 51 1.86 15.67 -12.15
N SER A 52 0.79 16.41 -12.47
CA SER A 52 -0.18 16.90 -11.50
C SER A 52 -1.14 15.82 -10.99
N ASP A 53 -1.13 14.64 -11.61
CA ASP A 53 -2.19 13.63 -11.42
C ASP A 53 -1.94 12.69 -10.24
N ALA A 54 -0.73 12.74 -9.64
CA ALA A 54 -0.36 11.98 -8.45
C ALA A 54 0.20 12.91 -7.37
N ASP A 55 -0.09 12.62 -6.10
CA ASP A 55 0.28 13.43 -4.94
C ASP A 55 1.17 12.66 -3.95
N ILE A 56 0.96 11.34 -3.86
CA ILE A 56 1.67 10.42 -2.98
C ILE A 56 2.33 9.33 -3.82
N PHE A 57 3.62 9.06 -3.60
CA PHE A 57 4.35 7.97 -4.25
C PHE A 57 4.79 6.94 -3.20
N LEU A 58 4.51 5.67 -3.45
CA LEU A 58 4.86 4.55 -2.57
C LEU A 58 5.97 3.74 -3.24
N LEU A 59 7.17 3.76 -2.68
CA LEU A 59 8.34 3.06 -3.24
C LEU A 59 8.23 1.55 -2.93
N SER A 60 8.03 0.75 -3.97
CA SER A 60 7.64 -0.64 -3.89
C SER A 60 8.78 -1.55 -4.36
N PHE A 61 9.55 -2.20 -3.48
CA PHE A 61 9.37 -2.34 -2.03
C PHE A 61 10.70 -2.51 -1.28
N LEU A 62 10.68 -2.29 0.04
CA LEU A 62 11.54 -3.05 0.95
C LEU A 62 10.94 -4.46 1.11
N SER A 63 11.37 -5.38 0.26
CA SER A 63 10.73 -6.69 0.01
C SER A 63 11.21 -7.83 0.91
N ASN A 64 12.23 -7.59 1.74
CA ASN A 64 12.67 -8.51 2.79
C ASN A 64 13.14 -7.71 4.01
N PHE A 65 12.67 -8.11 5.19
CA PHE A 65 13.09 -7.58 6.48
C PHE A 65 12.86 -8.64 7.57
N PRO A 66 13.68 -8.68 8.64
CA PRO A 66 14.61 -7.63 9.11
C PRO A 66 15.95 -7.50 8.36
N ASP A 67 16.30 -8.42 7.46
CA ASP A 67 17.60 -8.43 6.77
C ASP A 67 17.79 -7.26 5.79
N MET A 68 16.70 -6.55 5.45
CA MET A 68 16.66 -5.38 4.57
C MET A 68 17.14 -5.66 3.15
N ASN A 69 16.20 -6.02 2.27
CA ASN A 69 16.41 -6.02 0.84
C ASN A 69 15.43 -5.06 0.17
N LEU A 70 15.96 -4.04 -0.49
CA LEU A 70 15.18 -3.16 -1.35
C LEU A 70 15.11 -3.78 -2.75
N ASP A 71 13.93 -3.79 -3.36
CA ASP A 71 13.73 -4.21 -4.73
C ASP A 71 12.77 -3.23 -5.40
N LEU A 72 13.32 -2.39 -6.28
CA LEU A 72 12.58 -1.45 -7.12
C LEU A 72 12.73 -1.87 -8.59
N SER A 73 12.74 -3.17 -8.86
CA SER A 73 12.82 -3.77 -10.19
C SER A 73 14.05 -3.23 -10.95
N ASN A 74 13.84 -2.71 -12.15
CA ASN A 74 14.89 -2.14 -12.99
C ASN A 74 15.45 -0.80 -12.47
N ALA A 75 14.84 -0.16 -11.47
CA ALA A 75 15.27 1.14 -10.97
C ALA A 75 16.36 1.03 -9.89
N CYS A 76 16.25 0.07 -8.98
CA CYS A 76 17.30 -0.24 -8.00
C CYS A 76 17.08 -1.61 -7.35
N SER A 77 18.15 -2.24 -6.84
CA SER A 77 18.07 -3.45 -6.03
C SER A 77 19.15 -3.45 -4.94
N GLY A 78 18.82 -4.03 -3.78
CA GLY A 78 19.68 -4.09 -2.61
C GLY A 78 19.86 -2.75 -1.90
N LEU A 79 20.77 -2.73 -0.94
CA LEU A 79 21.05 -1.56 -0.10
C LEU A 79 22.33 -0.79 -0.50
N SER A 80 22.88 -1.04 -1.68
CA SER A 80 24.16 -0.42 -2.07
C SER A 80 23.95 1.03 -2.49
N ASP A 81 23.68 1.28 -3.77
CA ASP A 81 23.57 2.61 -4.34
C ASP A 81 22.33 2.73 -5.22
N CYS A 82 21.34 3.46 -4.70
CA CYS A 82 20.13 3.90 -5.38
C CYS A 82 20.11 5.44 -5.47
N SER A 83 21.27 6.08 -5.66
CA SER A 83 21.38 7.55 -5.66
C SER A 83 20.48 8.25 -6.69
N SER A 84 20.22 7.61 -7.84
CA SER A 84 19.25 8.13 -8.83
C SER A 84 17.84 8.20 -8.25
N VAL A 85 17.40 7.16 -7.55
CA VAL A 85 16.11 7.15 -6.83
C VAL A 85 16.13 8.18 -5.72
N GLY A 86 17.24 8.34 -5.00
CA GLY A 86 17.42 9.40 -3.99
C GLY A 86 17.23 10.81 -4.55
N GLN A 87 17.82 11.11 -5.71
CA GLN A 87 17.65 12.39 -6.41
C GLN A 87 16.20 12.60 -6.86
N ASP A 88 15.53 11.54 -7.32
CA ASP A 88 14.13 11.60 -7.71
C ASP A 88 13.21 11.83 -6.50
N ILE A 89 13.46 11.20 -5.35
CA ILE A 89 12.72 11.46 -4.10
C ILE A 89 12.76 12.96 -3.77
N GLN A 90 13.95 13.55 -3.79
CA GLN A 90 14.11 14.99 -3.54
C GLN A 90 13.41 15.85 -4.60
N THR A 91 13.41 15.41 -5.86
CA THR A 91 12.70 16.07 -6.97
C THR A 91 11.18 16.05 -6.75
N CYS A 92 10.62 14.93 -6.30
CA CYS A 92 9.21 14.81 -5.96
C CYS A 92 8.83 15.74 -4.79
N GLN A 93 9.65 15.74 -3.73
CA GLN A 93 9.45 16.59 -2.55
C GLN A 93 9.52 18.08 -2.89
N GLN A 94 10.44 18.48 -3.76
CA GLN A 94 10.52 19.87 -4.28
C GLN A 94 9.28 20.26 -5.10
N GLN A 95 8.60 19.29 -5.70
CA GLN A 95 7.31 19.48 -6.38
C GLN A 95 6.11 19.34 -5.45
N GLY A 96 6.32 19.31 -4.13
CA GLY A 96 5.26 19.26 -3.13
C GLY A 96 4.60 17.89 -2.98
N LYS A 97 5.16 16.83 -3.58
CA LYS A 97 4.68 15.45 -3.44
C LYS A 97 5.28 14.81 -2.19
N ILE A 98 4.61 13.82 -1.63
CA ILE A 98 5.20 12.98 -0.56
C ILE A 98 5.60 11.62 -1.11
N VAL A 99 6.69 11.06 -0.61
CA VAL A 99 7.25 9.78 -1.02
C VAL A 99 7.45 8.89 0.20
N LEU A 100 6.68 7.80 0.31
CA LEU A 100 6.82 6.80 1.38
C LEU A 100 7.59 5.58 0.87
N LEU A 101 8.38 4.94 1.73
CA LEU A 101 8.92 3.61 1.45
C LEU A 101 7.89 2.55 1.84
N SER A 102 7.47 1.71 0.90
CA SER A 102 6.54 0.62 1.16
C SER A 102 7.28 -0.66 1.55
N LEU A 103 6.88 -1.24 2.67
CA LEU A 103 7.41 -2.48 3.22
C LEU A 103 6.49 -3.64 2.83
N GLY A 104 7.09 -4.72 2.33
CA GLY A 104 6.38 -5.98 2.10
C GLY A 104 6.23 -6.32 0.62
N GLY A 105 4.99 -6.33 0.14
CA GLY A 105 4.60 -6.80 -1.18
C GLY A 105 4.46 -8.32 -1.28
N ALA A 106 4.12 -8.82 -2.47
CA ALA A 106 3.80 -10.22 -2.71
C ALA A 106 4.93 -11.26 -2.47
N SER A 107 6.18 -10.85 -2.17
CA SER A 107 7.30 -11.78 -1.92
C SER A 107 7.06 -12.69 -0.70
N GLY A 108 6.36 -12.16 0.31
CA GLY A 108 6.05 -12.81 1.59
C GLY A 108 7.26 -13.14 2.49
N GLN A 109 8.49 -12.86 2.06
CA GLN A 109 9.73 -13.19 2.79
C GLN A 109 10.12 -12.10 3.79
N TYR A 110 9.23 -11.81 4.71
CA TYR A 110 9.42 -10.77 5.72
C TYR A 110 8.54 -11.00 6.95
N GLY A 111 8.81 -10.22 8.00
CA GLY A 111 8.00 -10.15 9.20
C GLY A 111 8.81 -10.37 10.47
N PHE A 112 8.12 -10.34 11.60
CA PHE A 112 8.74 -10.37 12.92
C PHE A 112 8.30 -11.59 13.74
N SER A 113 9.18 -12.02 14.64
CA SER A 113 8.92 -13.09 15.60
C SER A 113 8.14 -12.60 16.83
N ASP A 114 8.34 -11.34 17.21
CA ASP A 114 7.68 -10.62 18.31
C ASP A 114 7.68 -9.09 18.12
N ASP A 115 7.02 -8.39 19.05
CA ASP A 115 6.89 -6.93 19.04
C ASP A 115 8.22 -6.21 19.32
N ASN A 116 9.11 -6.83 20.10
CA ASN A 116 10.42 -6.26 20.39
C ASN A 116 11.30 -6.24 19.14
N GLU A 117 11.24 -7.27 18.29
CA GLU A 117 11.93 -7.28 17.00
C GLU A 117 11.37 -6.19 16.07
N GLY A 118 10.04 -5.99 16.03
CA GLY A 118 9.42 -4.89 15.30
C GLY A 118 9.85 -3.50 15.82
N GLU A 119 9.87 -3.30 17.14
CA GLU A 119 10.35 -2.05 17.75
C GLU A 119 11.83 -1.78 17.46
N GLN A 120 12.70 -2.79 17.53
CA GLN A 120 14.12 -2.65 17.18
C GLN A 120 14.30 -2.33 15.69
N PHE A 121 13.49 -2.92 14.82
CA PHE A 121 13.55 -2.65 13.39
C PHE A 121 13.17 -1.20 13.04
N ALA A 122 12.35 -0.53 13.86
CA ALA A 122 12.01 0.88 13.68
C ALA A 122 13.24 1.79 13.64
N GLN A 123 14.20 1.54 14.53
CA GLN A 123 15.47 2.27 14.56
C GLN A 123 16.26 2.03 13.26
N LYS A 124 16.33 0.78 12.81
CA LYS A 124 17.06 0.40 11.59
C LYS A 124 16.46 1.09 10.34
N LEU A 125 15.13 1.12 10.21
CA LEU A 125 14.45 1.85 9.13
C LEU A 125 14.70 3.36 9.21
N TRP A 126 14.60 3.92 10.42
CA TRP A 126 14.80 5.36 10.65
C TRP A 126 16.22 5.80 10.30
N ASP A 127 17.23 5.03 10.68
CA ASP A 127 18.64 5.30 10.39
C ASP A 127 19.01 5.12 8.91
N THR A 128 18.34 4.20 8.22
CA THR A 128 18.65 3.86 6.82
C THR A 128 17.93 4.78 5.83
N PHE A 129 16.65 5.08 6.07
CA PHE A 129 15.78 5.76 5.11
C PHE A 129 15.12 7.03 5.66
N GLY A 130 14.97 7.12 6.98
CA GLY A 130 14.38 8.25 7.67
C GLY A 130 15.41 9.32 8.06
N GLY A 131 15.08 10.09 9.09
CA GLY A 131 15.89 11.19 9.61
C GLY A 131 17.02 10.76 10.56
N GLY A 132 17.27 9.46 10.72
CA GLY A 132 18.41 8.94 11.48
C GLY A 132 19.70 8.97 10.66
N SER A 133 20.71 8.20 11.08
CA SER A 133 22.02 8.16 10.41
C SER A 133 22.57 6.75 10.34
N SER A 134 23.13 6.39 9.19
CA SER A 134 23.72 5.09 8.89
C SER A 134 24.85 5.26 7.87
N ASP A 135 25.87 4.40 7.92
CA ASP A 135 26.92 4.33 6.89
C ASP A 135 26.37 3.78 5.56
N GLN A 136 25.30 2.99 5.62
CA GLN A 136 24.61 2.43 4.46
C GLN A 136 23.26 3.11 4.31
N ARG A 137 23.17 4.05 3.36
CA ARG A 137 21.93 4.74 2.98
C ARG A 137 21.72 4.63 1.47
N PRO A 138 20.82 3.73 1.01
CA PRO A 138 20.67 3.45 -0.42
C PRO A 138 20.26 4.67 -1.23
N PHE A 139 19.45 5.56 -0.65
CA PHE A 139 19.00 6.80 -1.29
C PHE A 139 19.92 8.00 -1.02
N GLY A 140 21.14 7.77 -0.52
CA GLY A 140 22.07 8.82 -0.12
C GLY A 140 21.47 9.73 0.97
N ASP A 141 21.52 11.03 0.71
CA ASP A 141 21.01 12.08 1.61
C ASP A 141 19.49 12.25 1.55
N ALA A 142 18.79 11.53 0.66
CA ALA A 142 17.35 11.60 0.61
C ALA A 142 16.73 10.98 1.88
N VAL A 143 15.67 11.63 2.35
CA VAL A 143 14.89 11.21 3.51
C VAL A 143 13.45 11.03 3.04
N VAL A 144 12.92 9.81 3.15
CA VAL A 144 11.52 9.54 2.78
C VAL A 144 10.57 10.34 3.67
N ASP A 145 9.32 10.51 3.22
CA ASP A 145 8.28 11.21 3.97
C ASP A 145 7.50 10.27 4.91
N GLY A 146 7.84 8.98 4.92
CA GLY A 146 7.13 8.02 5.74
C GLY A 146 7.35 6.58 5.33
N PHE A 147 6.57 5.70 5.95
CA PHE A 147 6.60 4.27 5.69
C PHE A 147 5.18 3.75 5.44
N ASP A 148 5.04 2.96 4.38
CA ASP A 148 3.84 2.25 4.02
C ASP A 148 3.98 0.77 4.39
N PHE A 149 2.91 0.17 4.90
CA PHE A 149 2.86 -1.22 5.33
C PHE A 149 1.95 -2.00 4.38
N ASP A 150 2.54 -2.54 3.32
CA ASP A 150 1.88 -3.41 2.33
C ASP A 150 2.21 -4.88 2.63
N ILE A 151 1.66 -5.36 3.74
CA ILE A 151 1.94 -6.70 4.27
C ILE A 151 0.90 -7.67 3.72
N GLU A 152 1.35 -8.71 3.02
CA GLU A 152 0.47 -9.62 2.27
C GLU A 152 0.59 -11.09 2.68
N ASN A 153 1.28 -11.39 3.78
CA ASN A 153 1.63 -12.77 4.16
C ASN A 153 0.87 -13.33 5.37
N ASN A 154 -0.18 -12.64 5.83
CA ASN A 154 -1.05 -13.05 6.93
C ASN A 154 -0.31 -13.25 8.27
N ARG A 155 0.82 -12.56 8.46
CA ARG A 155 1.63 -12.63 9.69
C ARG A 155 1.67 -11.26 10.37
N PRO A 156 0.64 -10.85 11.13
CA PRO A 156 0.46 -9.48 11.58
C PRO A 156 1.39 -9.00 12.71
N LYS A 157 2.24 -9.89 13.23
CA LYS A 157 2.99 -9.63 14.46
C LYS A 157 4.06 -8.56 14.29
N GLY A 158 4.20 -7.68 15.27
CA GLY A 158 5.27 -6.68 15.37
C GLY A 158 5.04 -5.38 14.61
N TYR A 159 4.08 -5.32 13.67
CA TYR A 159 3.86 -4.10 12.87
C TYR A 159 3.28 -2.95 13.69
N ALA A 160 2.37 -3.20 14.63
CA ALA A 160 1.84 -2.15 15.52
C ALA A 160 2.94 -1.55 16.42
N ALA A 161 3.83 -2.40 16.94
CA ALA A 161 4.99 -1.98 17.75
C ALA A 161 6.00 -1.17 16.92
N LEU A 162 6.31 -1.64 15.70
CA LEU A 162 7.14 -0.93 14.73
C LEU A 162 6.58 0.47 14.41
N ALA A 163 5.29 0.57 14.05
CA ALA A 163 4.65 1.84 13.75
C ALA A 163 4.65 2.80 14.96
N THR A 164 4.38 2.28 16.16
CA THR A 164 4.43 3.06 17.40
C THR A 164 5.83 3.59 17.68
N ALA A 165 6.86 2.77 17.47
CA ALA A 165 8.26 3.17 17.64
C ALA A 165 8.68 4.22 16.60
N LEU A 166 8.26 4.08 15.33
CA LEU A 166 8.48 5.09 14.29
C LEU A 166 7.83 6.43 14.64
N ARG A 167 6.60 6.44 15.16
CA ARG A 167 5.95 7.69 15.62
C ARG A 167 6.76 8.41 16.69
N LYS A 168 7.40 7.68 17.61
CA LYS A 168 8.32 8.30 18.59
C LYS A 168 9.50 8.99 17.89
N LYS A 169 10.09 8.36 16.86
CA LYS A 169 11.18 8.95 16.07
C LYS A 169 10.76 10.18 15.31
N PHE A 170 9.54 10.20 14.77
CA PHE A 170 9.04 11.35 14.02
C PHE A 170 8.94 12.61 14.89
N GLN A 171 8.64 12.47 16.18
CA GLN A 171 8.60 13.59 17.14
C GLN A 171 9.98 14.23 17.39
N GLU A 172 11.07 13.54 17.04
CA GLU A 172 12.44 14.05 17.14
C GLU A 172 12.83 14.90 15.92
N SER A 173 11.99 14.95 14.88
CA SER A 173 12.24 15.67 13.63
C SER A 173 11.34 16.90 13.44
N ASN A 174 11.84 17.90 12.72
CA ASN A 174 11.06 19.07 12.30
C ASN A 174 10.29 18.83 10.98
N LYS A 175 10.53 17.70 10.32
CA LYS A 175 9.81 17.28 9.11
C LYS A 175 8.59 16.44 9.52
N GLN A 176 7.45 16.67 8.87
CA GLN A 176 6.28 15.82 9.02
C GLN A 176 6.53 14.47 8.35
N PHE A 177 6.23 13.38 9.06
CA PHE A 177 6.29 12.02 8.52
C PHE A 177 4.93 11.34 8.59
N TYR A 178 4.71 10.38 7.69
CA TYR A 178 3.47 9.65 7.54
C TYR A 178 3.65 8.14 7.75
N ILE A 179 2.60 7.49 8.24
CA ILE A 179 2.44 6.04 8.29
C ILE A 179 1.21 5.67 7.49
N SER A 180 1.33 4.72 6.57
CA SER A 180 0.18 4.15 5.86
C SER A 180 0.14 2.64 5.93
N ALA A 181 -0.99 2.05 5.61
CA ALA A 181 -1.13 0.60 5.45
C ALA A 181 -1.98 0.28 4.21
N ALA A 182 -1.73 -0.88 3.61
CA ALA A 182 -2.41 -1.31 2.39
C ALA A 182 -3.22 -2.60 2.61
N PRO A 183 -4.29 -2.58 3.44
CA PRO A 183 -5.11 -3.77 3.65
C PRO A 183 -5.81 -4.20 2.35
N GLN A 184 -6.10 -5.49 2.21
CA GLN A 184 -7.11 -5.94 1.26
C GLN A 184 -8.51 -5.53 1.74
N CYS A 185 -9.51 -5.55 0.85
CA CYS A 185 -10.83 -5.03 1.21
C CYS A 185 -11.60 -5.86 2.26
N TYR A 186 -11.28 -7.14 2.47
CA TYR A 186 -11.96 -7.93 3.49
C TYR A 186 -11.57 -7.43 4.88
N TYR A 187 -12.52 -7.44 5.81
CA TYR A 187 -12.34 -6.85 7.13
C TYR A 187 -12.66 -7.85 8.24
N PRO A 188 -11.82 -8.00 9.29
CA PRO A 188 -10.50 -7.38 9.41
C PRO A 188 -9.48 -7.98 8.44
N ASP A 189 -8.52 -7.18 7.99
CA ASP A 189 -7.39 -7.64 7.18
C ASP A 189 -6.45 -8.53 8.02
N ALA A 190 -5.99 -9.65 7.44
CA ALA A 190 -5.23 -10.67 8.16
C ALA A 190 -3.78 -10.27 8.47
N SER A 191 -3.23 -9.28 7.75
CA SER A 191 -1.83 -8.87 7.81
C SER A 191 -1.65 -7.54 8.55
N VAL A 192 -2.50 -6.56 8.26
CA VAL A 192 -2.40 -5.20 8.83
C VAL A 192 -3.59 -4.83 9.71
N GLY A 193 -4.54 -5.74 9.95
CA GLY A 193 -5.67 -5.48 10.86
C GLY A 193 -5.24 -5.13 12.29
N ASP A 194 -4.22 -5.82 12.82
CA ASP A 194 -3.62 -5.50 14.13
C ASP A 194 -2.95 -4.11 14.12
N LEU A 195 -2.17 -3.81 13.08
CA LEU A 195 -1.53 -2.51 12.89
C LEU A 195 -2.57 -1.38 12.87
N LEU A 196 -3.64 -1.53 12.08
CA LEU A 196 -4.72 -0.56 11.94
C LEU A 196 -5.53 -0.39 13.23
N GLY A 197 -5.70 -1.45 14.01
CA GLY A 197 -6.41 -1.42 15.29
C GLY A 197 -5.60 -0.84 16.45
N ASN A 198 -4.27 -0.90 16.40
CA ASN A 198 -3.41 -0.64 17.56
C ASN A 198 -2.33 0.44 17.35
N ALA A 199 -2.19 1.05 16.16
CA ALA A 199 -1.23 2.11 15.89
C ALA A 199 -1.86 3.36 15.27
N GLN A 200 -1.13 4.49 15.36
CA GLN A 200 -1.51 5.75 14.71
C GLN A 200 -1.13 5.69 13.22
N VAL A 201 -2.08 5.36 12.35
CA VAL A 201 -1.94 5.30 10.88
C VAL A 201 -2.60 6.52 10.24
N ASP A 202 -1.92 7.18 9.30
CA ASP A 202 -2.44 8.36 8.59
C ASP A 202 -3.30 7.97 7.39
N PHE A 203 -2.88 6.97 6.62
CA PHE A 203 -3.55 6.56 5.37
C PHE A 203 -3.81 5.05 5.32
N ALA A 204 -5.00 4.65 4.88
CA ALA A 204 -5.33 3.27 4.56
C ALA A 204 -5.63 3.14 3.06
N PHE A 205 -4.70 2.54 2.30
CA PHE A 205 -4.80 2.26 0.87
C PHE A 205 -5.52 0.92 0.65
N ILE A 206 -6.84 0.91 0.84
CA ILE A 206 -7.63 -0.32 0.86
C ILE A 206 -7.77 -0.89 -0.56
N GLN A 207 -7.29 -2.10 -0.77
CA GLN A 207 -7.26 -2.74 -2.09
C GLN A 207 -8.64 -3.32 -2.42
N PHE A 208 -9.48 -2.55 -3.13
CA PHE A 208 -10.82 -2.94 -3.58
C PHE A 208 -10.79 -3.72 -4.92
N TYR A 209 -9.91 -4.72 -4.99
CA TYR A 209 -9.71 -5.60 -6.14
C TYR A 209 -9.19 -6.98 -5.71
N ASN A 210 -9.13 -7.94 -6.63
CA ASN A 210 -8.76 -9.36 -6.36
C ASN A 210 -9.60 -10.07 -5.28
N ASN A 211 -10.73 -9.50 -4.87
CA ASN A 211 -11.51 -9.95 -3.71
C ASN A 211 -13.01 -9.76 -3.95
N TYR A 212 -13.83 -10.47 -3.18
CA TYR A 212 -15.30 -10.40 -3.28
C TYR A 212 -15.86 -8.99 -3.02
N CYS A 213 -15.13 -8.17 -2.28
CA CYS A 213 -15.49 -6.82 -1.88
C CYS A 213 -14.97 -5.73 -2.84
N SER A 214 -14.59 -6.08 -4.07
CA SER A 214 -14.25 -5.11 -5.11
C SER A 214 -15.42 -4.17 -5.43
N VAL A 215 -15.14 -3.08 -6.15
CA VAL A 215 -16.16 -2.09 -6.57
C VAL A 215 -17.30 -2.73 -7.36
N ASP A 216 -16.99 -3.69 -8.23
CA ASP A 216 -17.95 -4.46 -9.04
C ASP A 216 -18.52 -5.69 -8.31
N GLY A 217 -18.14 -5.89 -7.04
CA GLY A 217 -18.58 -6.95 -6.16
C GLY A 217 -19.42 -6.45 -4.99
N GLN A 218 -19.17 -6.99 -3.80
CA GLN A 218 -19.78 -6.57 -2.54
C GLN A 218 -18.96 -5.42 -1.91
N PHE A 219 -18.94 -4.28 -2.59
CA PHE A 219 -18.18 -3.11 -2.17
C PHE A 219 -18.50 -2.71 -0.72
N ASN A 220 -17.54 -2.90 0.18
CA ASN A 220 -17.75 -2.81 1.63
C ASN A 220 -17.12 -1.54 2.25
N TRP A 221 -17.14 -0.43 1.51
CA TRP A 221 -16.61 0.86 1.99
C TRP A 221 -17.17 1.27 3.35
N ASP A 222 -18.47 1.07 3.58
CA ASP A 222 -19.14 1.42 4.85
C ASP A 222 -18.52 0.70 6.06
N THR A 223 -17.98 -0.51 5.88
CA THR A 223 -17.26 -1.23 6.94
C THR A 223 -15.97 -0.50 7.31
N TRP A 224 -15.22 -0.07 6.30
CA TRP A 224 -13.97 0.66 6.48
C TRP A 224 -14.20 2.07 7.04
N LYS A 225 -15.25 2.75 6.60
CA LYS A 225 -15.73 4.00 7.19
C LYS A 225 -16.04 3.83 8.67
N ASN A 226 -16.84 2.81 9.03
CA ASN A 226 -17.15 2.52 10.43
C ASN A 226 -15.88 2.24 11.23
N PHE A 227 -14.90 1.53 10.68
CA PHE A 227 -13.59 1.35 11.32
C PHE A 227 -12.92 2.70 11.60
N ALA A 228 -12.83 3.60 10.61
CA ALA A 228 -12.19 4.91 10.79
C ALA A 228 -12.85 5.73 11.90
N GLU A 229 -14.19 5.78 11.91
CA GLU A 229 -14.97 6.54 12.88
C GLU A 229 -14.90 5.93 14.30
N THR A 230 -14.98 4.61 14.41
CA THR A 230 -15.21 3.94 15.71
C THR A 230 -13.97 3.30 16.31
N SER A 231 -13.10 2.72 15.48
CA SER A 231 -12.09 1.74 15.94
C SER A 231 -10.65 2.22 15.74
N SER A 232 -10.35 2.95 14.67
CA SER A 232 -9.00 3.48 14.42
C SER A 232 -8.48 4.31 15.60
N PRO A 233 -7.23 4.11 16.07
CA PRO A 233 -6.58 4.99 17.04
C PRO A 233 -6.42 6.43 16.54
N ASN A 234 -6.21 6.59 15.23
CA ASN A 234 -6.21 7.89 14.56
C ASN A 234 -7.61 8.16 13.98
N LYS A 235 -8.41 9.03 14.60
CA LYS A 235 -9.74 9.38 14.07
C LYS A 235 -9.71 10.20 12.79
N ASP A 236 -8.57 10.82 12.50
CA ASP A 236 -8.34 11.60 11.29
C ASP A 236 -7.75 10.76 10.14
N ILE A 237 -7.64 9.43 10.31
CA ILE A 237 -7.15 8.51 9.28
C ILE A 237 -7.89 8.75 7.95
N LYS A 238 -7.16 8.77 6.85
CA LYS A 238 -7.73 8.88 5.51
C LYS A 238 -7.79 7.53 4.81
N LEU A 239 -8.97 7.17 4.37
CA LEU A 239 -9.26 5.98 3.60
C LEU A 239 -9.14 6.30 2.11
N PHE A 240 -8.43 5.46 1.38
CA PHE A 240 -8.27 5.56 -0.06
C PHE A 240 -8.94 4.37 -0.74
N LEU A 241 -9.64 4.65 -1.84
CA LEU A 241 -10.15 3.63 -2.75
C LEU A 241 -8.99 3.09 -3.58
N GLY A 242 -8.47 1.91 -3.24
CA GLY A 242 -7.37 1.27 -3.97
C GLY A 242 -7.87 0.50 -5.18
N LEU A 243 -7.30 0.80 -6.35
CA LEU A 243 -7.70 0.24 -7.65
C LEU A 243 -6.50 -0.24 -8.47
N PRO A 244 -6.70 -1.22 -9.37
CA PRO A 244 -5.72 -1.51 -10.41
C PRO A 244 -5.64 -0.36 -11.41
N GLY A 245 -4.43 -0.01 -11.86
CA GLY A 245 -4.17 1.05 -12.84
C GLY A 245 -4.54 0.67 -14.27
N SER A 246 -4.73 -0.62 -14.55
CA SER A 246 -5.16 -1.16 -15.83
C SER A 246 -5.82 -2.54 -15.67
N SER A 247 -6.37 -3.09 -16.76
CA SER A 247 -6.94 -4.43 -16.78
C SER A 247 -5.90 -5.55 -16.59
N SER A 248 -4.61 -5.29 -16.81
CA SER A 248 -3.53 -6.26 -16.62
C SER A 248 -2.77 -6.07 -15.32
N ALA A 249 -3.08 -5.02 -14.54
CA ALA A 249 -2.37 -4.71 -13.30
C ALA A 249 -2.73 -5.66 -12.14
N ALA A 250 -3.90 -6.31 -12.20
CA ALA A 250 -4.40 -7.24 -11.20
C ALA A 250 -5.20 -8.38 -11.86
N GLY A 251 -5.49 -9.45 -11.12
CA GLY A 251 -6.27 -10.59 -11.62
C GLY A 251 -7.75 -10.25 -11.85
N SER A 252 -8.32 -9.36 -11.05
CA SER A 252 -9.69 -8.86 -11.19
C SER A 252 -9.86 -7.48 -10.54
N GLY A 253 -11.01 -6.82 -10.75
CA GLY A 253 -11.39 -5.58 -10.06
C GLY A 253 -10.94 -4.28 -10.72
N TYR A 254 -10.41 -4.32 -11.95
CA TYR A 254 -10.15 -3.10 -12.73
C TYR A 254 -11.47 -2.44 -13.16
N VAL A 255 -11.63 -1.14 -12.86
CA VAL A 255 -12.80 -0.34 -13.21
C VAL A 255 -12.50 0.52 -14.44
N GLY A 256 -12.61 -0.07 -15.64
CA GLY A 256 -12.34 0.64 -16.89
C GLY A 256 -13.48 1.56 -17.38
N ASP A 257 -14.67 1.41 -16.84
CA ASP A 257 -15.82 2.27 -17.16
C ASP A 257 -15.76 3.55 -16.32
N VAL A 258 -15.51 4.68 -17.01
CA VAL A 258 -15.32 5.99 -16.38
C VAL A 258 -16.58 6.46 -15.64
N SER A 259 -17.78 6.06 -16.09
CA SER A 259 -19.04 6.42 -15.43
C SER A 259 -19.18 5.72 -14.07
N THR A 260 -18.81 4.44 -14.00
CA THR A 260 -18.75 3.64 -12.78
C THR A 260 -17.75 4.26 -11.83
N LEU A 261 -16.52 4.53 -12.29
CA LEU A 261 -15.48 5.20 -11.49
C LEU A 261 -15.96 6.51 -10.86
N LYS A 262 -16.55 7.41 -11.67
CA LYS A 262 -17.08 8.71 -11.20
C LYS A 262 -18.22 8.54 -10.20
N SER A 263 -19.13 7.60 -10.45
CA SER A 263 -20.25 7.33 -9.53
C SER A 263 -19.79 6.76 -8.19
N THR A 264 -18.84 5.83 -8.19
CA THR A 264 -18.25 5.27 -6.96
C THR A 264 -17.53 6.34 -6.15
N ILE A 265 -16.68 7.17 -6.80
CA ILE A 265 -15.99 8.26 -6.10
C ILE A 265 -17.00 9.25 -5.52
N SER A 266 -18.02 9.64 -6.30
CA SER A 266 -19.07 10.55 -5.81
C SER A 266 -19.78 9.99 -4.57
N GLN A 267 -20.11 8.70 -4.57
CA GLN A 267 -20.78 8.02 -3.45
C GLN A 267 -19.97 8.10 -2.14
N ILE A 268 -18.65 7.94 -2.18
CA ILE A 268 -17.80 7.84 -0.98
C ILE A 268 -17.13 9.17 -0.60
N SER A 269 -17.02 10.11 -1.55
CA SER A 269 -16.31 11.38 -1.35
C SER A 269 -16.94 12.30 -0.30
N GLY A 270 -18.22 12.08 0.04
CA GLY A 270 -18.90 12.78 1.13
C GLY A 270 -18.30 12.50 2.50
N ASP A 271 -17.69 11.34 2.70
CA ASP A 271 -17.18 10.90 4.00
C ASP A 271 -16.00 11.74 4.48
N SER A 272 -15.95 12.05 5.78
CA SER A 272 -14.90 12.91 6.35
C SER A 272 -13.50 12.26 6.32
N ASN A 273 -13.46 10.92 6.39
CA ASN A 273 -12.26 10.11 6.29
C ASN A 273 -11.88 9.77 4.84
N PHE A 274 -12.64 10.16 3.82
CA PHE A 274 -12.21 9.93 2.44
C PHE A 274 -10.96 10.77 2.12
N GLY A 275 -9.88 10.12 1.65
CA GLY A 275 -8.62 10.77 1.27
C GLY A 275 -8.38 10.85 -0.24
N GLY A 276 -9.03 9.98 -1.00
CA GLY A 276 -8.88 9.91 -2.45
C GLY A 276 -8.74 8.48 -2.97
N VAL A 277 -7.89 8.28 -3.98
CA VAL A 277 -7.72 7.01 -4.70
C VAL A 277 -6.27 6.57 -4.67
N SER A 278 -6.01 5.28 -4.44
CA SER A 278 -4.68 4.69 -4.59
C SER A 278 -4.63 3.73 -5.79
N LEU A 279 -3.47 3.64 -6.45
CA LEU A 279 -3.33 2.89 -7.71
C LEU A 279 -2.13 1.95 -7.71
N TRP A 280 -2.39 0.70 -8.08
CA TRP A 280 -1.39 -0.30 -8.43
C TRP A 280 -1.26 -0.43 -9.95
N ASP A 281 -0.18 0.00 -10.61
CA ASP A 281 0.90 0.87 -10.16
C ASP A 281 1.07 2.05 -11.15
N ALA A 282 2.04 2.94 -10.93
CA ALA A 282 2.31 4.08 -11.80
C ALA A 282 2.58 3.67 -13.26
N SER A 283 3.32 2.58 -13.50
CA SER A 283 3.62 2.12 -14.86
C SER A 283 2.37 1.68 -15.61
N GLN A 284 1.35 1.20 -14.89
CA GLN A 284 0.06 0.84 -15.47
C GLN A 284 -0.83 2.07 -15.66
N ALA A 285 -1.05 2.85 -14.60
CA ALA A 285 -2.03 3.92 -14.58
C ALA A 285 -1.67 5.11 -15.49
N PHE A 286 -0.38 5.37 -15.71
CA PHE A 286 0.09 6.42 -16.62
C PHE A 286 0.09 5.99 -18.09
N ASN A 287 0.11 4.69 -18.38
CA ASN A 287 0.15 4.17 -19.76
C ASN A 287 -1.24 3.74 -20.28
N ASN A 288 -2.12 3.32 -19.37
CA ASN A 288 -3.47 2.90 -19.69
C ASN A 288 -4.32 4.12 -20.09
N ASN A 289 -4.83 4.13 -21.32
CA ASN A 289 -5.68 5.20 -21.82
C ASN A 289 -7.15 4.76 -21.82
N VAL A 290 -8.01 5.55 -21.17
CA VAL A 290 -9.47 5.40 -21.13
C VAL A 290 -10.09 6.73 -21.58
N ASP A 291 -11.06 6.68 -22.50
CA ASP A 291 -11.74 7.85 -23.05
C ASP A 291 -10.81 8.99 -23.56
N GLY A 292 -9.62 8.62 -24.04
CA GLY A 292 -8.64 9.55 -24.61
C GLY A 292 -7.71 10.23 -23.60
N GLN A 293 -7.79 9.88 -22.32
CA GLN A 293 -6.88 10.34 -21.26
C GLN A 293 -6.23 9.15 -20.55
N THR A 294 -5.13 9.39 -19.85
CA THR A 294 -4.55 8.37 -18.97
C THR A 294 -5.53 8.03 -17.84
N TYR A 295 -5.52 6.79 -17.37
CA TYR A 295 -6.43 6.33 -16.32
C TYR A 295 -6.26 7.14 -15.03
N ILE A 296 -5.03 7.49 -14.68
CA ILE A 296 -4.76 8.37 -13.53
C ILE A 296 -5.33 9.78 -13.71
N SER A 297 -5.33 10.34 -14.93
CA SER A 297 -5.95 11.63 -15.22
C SER A 297 -7.47 11.58 -15.07
N GLU A 298 -8.13 10.52 -15.56
CA GLU A 298 -9.57 10.34 -15.33
C GLU A 298 -9.92 10.27 -13.84
N ILE A 299 -9.10 9.59 -13.04
CA ILE A 299 -9.25 9.54 -11.58
C ILE A 299 -9.10 10.93 -10.96
N LYS A 300 -8.04 11.66 -11.32
CA LYS A 300 -7.80 13.01 -10.79
C LYS A 300 -8.95 13.95 -11.14
N ASN A 301 -9.47 13.86 -12.37
CA ASN A 301 -10.63 14.62 -12.82
C ASN A 301 -11.92 14.24 -12.07
N ALA A 302 -12.14 12.95 -11.81
CA ALA A 302 -13.29 12.46 -11.04
C ALA A 302 -13.27 12.99 -9.59
N LEU A 303 -12.10 13.02 -8.95
CA LEU A 303 -11.92 13.56 -7.61
C LEU A 303 -12.17 15.07 -7.55
N GLY A 304 -11.73 15.82 -8.56
CA GLY A 304 -12.02 17.26 -8.69
C GLY A 304 -13.52 17.54 -8.86
N SER A 305 -14.22 16.71 -9.64
CA SER A 305 -15.66 16.88 -9.90
C SER A 305 -16.55 16.44 -8.73
N GLY A 306 -16.11 15.46 -7.93
CA GLY A 306 -16.85 14.97 -6.76
C GLY A 306 -16.95 15.98 -5.62
N SER A 307 -16.07 16.98 -5.59
CA SER A 307 -16.05 18.02 -4.54
C SER A 307 -17.12 19.11 -4.74
N ASP A 308 -17.67 19.25 -5.95
CA ASP A 308 -18.63 20.31 -6.32
C ASP A 308 -20.10 19.89 -6.17
N SER A 309 -20.40 18.63 -5.81
CA SER A 309 -21.79 18.14 -5.75
C SER A 309 -22.53 18.46 -4.44
N GLY A 310 -22.02 19.41 -3.64
CA GLY A 310 -22.64 19.92 -2.41
C GLY A 310 -23.52 21.16 -2.60
N SER A 311 -24.06 21.42 -3.79
CA SER A 311 -24.92 22.58 -4.05
C SER A 311 -25.95 22.29 -5.13
N ASP A 312 -27.08 21.72 -4.73
CA ASP A 312 -28.30 21.77 -5.55
C ASP A 312 -28.72 23.22 -5.73
N SER A 313 -28.61 23.72 -6.96
CA SER A 313 -29.46 24.80 -7.48
C SER A 313 -29.55 24.70 -8.99
N SER A 314 -30.68 24.18 -9.42
CA SER A 314 -31.21 24.22 -10.77
C SER A 314 -31.46 25.68 -11.19
N SER A 315 -30.82 26.17 -12.26
CA SER A 315 -31.47 27.05 -13.26
C SER A 315 -30.60 27.30 -14.49
N SER A 316 -31.04 26.74 -15.61
CA SER A 316 -31.20 27.36 -16.92
C SER A 316 -30.10 28.26 -17.50
N SER A 317 -29.49 27.73 -18.56
CA SER A 317 -28.76 28.45 -19.61
C SER A 317 -29.57 29.63 -20.19
N ALA A 318 -29.00 30.83 -20.13
CA ALA A 318 -29.40 31.95 -20.96
C ALA A 318 -28.16 32.58 -21.62
N THR A 319 -28.19 32.61 -22.94
CA THR A 319 -27.26 33.27 -23.86
C THR A 319 -27.24 34.79 -23.65
N PRO A 320 -26.08 35.47 -23.70
CA PRO A 320 -26.07 36.93 -23.76
C PRO A 320 -26.09 37.40 -25.22
N SER A 321 -27.21 38.03 -25.60
CA SER A 321 -27.35 38.84 -26.81
C SER A 321 -26.73 40.22 -26.57
N LEU A 322 -25.93 40.67 -27.54
CA LEU A 322 -25.29 41.98 -27.61
C LEU A 322 -26.34 43.09 -27.77
N SER A 323 -26.26 44.13 -26.95
CA SER A 323 -26.81 45.45 -27.28
C SER A 323 -25.99 46.55 -26.61
N ALA A 324 -25.53 47.48 -27.45
CA ALA A 324 -24.62 48.56 -27.12
C ALA A 324 -25.37 49.85 -26.81
N SER A 325 -24.83 50.62 -25.85
CA SER A 325 -24.83 52.10 -25.74
C SER A 325 -24.39 52.49 -24.32
N SER A 326 -23.77 53.62 -24.03
CA SER A 326 -22.74 54.44 -24.67
C SER A 326 -22.31 55.45 -23.59
N THR A 327 -21.00 55.63 -23.41
CA THR A 327 -20.32 56.87 -22.95
C THR A 327 -20.83 57.62 -21.71
N ALA A 328 -20.02 57.66 -20.64
CA ALA A 328 -19.17 58.82 -20.31
C ALA A 328 -18.28 58.56 -19.08
N ALA A 329 -16.97 58.77 -19.25
CA ALA A 329 -15.99 59.10 -18.21
C ALA A 329 -15.70 60.62 -18.35
N PRO A 330 -15.08 61.37 -17.39
CA PRO A 330 -13.81 61.00 -16.74
C PRO A 330 -13.55 61.50 -15.29
N SER A 331 -12.37 61.10 -14.76
CA SER A 331 -11.51 61.76 -13.75
C SER A 331 -12.00 61.82 -12.28
N SER A 332 -11.20 61.62 -11.23
CA SER A 332 -9.74 61.44 -11.06
C SER A 332 -9.40 61.11 -9.60
N SER A 333 -8.21 60.52 -9.42
CA SER A 333 -7.27 60.62 -8.27
C SER A 333 -7.44 59.75 -7.01
N SER A 334 -6.27 59.23 -6.66
CA SER A 334 -5.80 58.30 -5.62
C SER A 334 -5.70 58.87 -4.20
N SER A 335 -5.84 57.99 -3.19
CA SER A 335 -4.95 57.83 -2.01
C SER A 335 -5.60 56.85 -1.00
N TRP A 336 -4.96 55.72 -0.71
CA TRP A 336 -4.14 55.43 0.49
C TRP A 336 -4.91 55.34 1.83
N GLY A 337 -4.86 54.16 2.44
CA GLY A 337 -4.20 54.00 3.74
C GLY A 337 -5.03 54.08 5.02
N SER A 338 -5.16 52.91 5.65
CA SER A 338 -4.97 52.67 7.09
C SER A 338 -6.15 52.83 8.06
N SER A 339 -6.45 51.67 8.65
CA SER A 339 -7.10 51.42 9.93
C SER A 339 -6.36 52.10 11.10
N SER A 340 -7.13 52.56 12.08
CA SER A 340 -6.71 52.84 13.47
C SER A 340 -7.69 52.06 14.38
N SER A 341 -7.24 51.14 15.24
CA SER A 341 -6.55 51.29 16.53
C SER A 341 -7.49 51.52 17.73
N ALA A 342 -7.25 50.67 18.74
CA ALA A 342 -7.32 50.90 20.19
C ALA A 342 -8.57 50.45 21.00
N ALA A 343 -8.20 49.80 22.11
CA ALA A 343 -8.97 49.23 23.22
C ALA A 343 -9.69 50.28 24.10
N PRO A 344 -10.37 49.88 25.21
CA PRO A 344 -9.71 49.64 26.52
C PRO A 344 -10.24 48.36 27.24
N SER A 345 -9.49 47.61 28.07
CA SER A 345 -8.89 47.85 29.40
C SER A 345 -9.90 48.05 30.56
N SER A 346 -9.91 47.14 31.55
CA SER A 346 -9.70 47.49 32.98
C SER A 346 -9.74 46.26 33.93
N ASP A 347 -8.69 46.20 34.75
CA ASP A 347 -8.39 45.37 35.92
C ASP A 347 -9.40 45.40 37.09
N SER A 348 -9.32 44.41 37.99
CA SER A 348 -8.93 44.64 39.41
C SER A 348 -8.84 43.36 40.26
N SER A 349 -7.99 43.45 41.27
CA SER A 349 -7.35 42.43 42.10
C SER A 349 -7.87 42.32 43.54
N TRP A 350 -7.51 41.20 44.20
CA TRP A 350 -7.11 41.04 45.62
C TRP A 350 -8.15 40.57 46.68
N SER A 351 -7.86 39.45 47.37
CA SER A 351 -7.78 39.29 48.85
C SER A 351 -7.51 37.83 49.30
N SER A 352 -6.52 37.64 50.19
CA SER A 352 -6.25 36.40 50.96
C SER A 352 -7.06 36.38 52.28
N PRO A 353 -7.03 35.27 53.07
CA PRO A 353 -6.07 35.21 54.19
C PRO A 353 -5.46 33.80 54.49
N SER A 354 -4.39 33.80 55.30
CA SER A 354 -3.64 32.66 55.88
C SER A 354 -4.08 32.32 57.32
N VAL A 355 -3.75 31.10 57.83
CA VAL A 355 -3.26 30.69 59.21
C VAL A 355 -3.19 29.13 59.20
N ALA A 356 -2.04 28.41 59.21
CA ALA A 356 -1.02 28.06 60.24
C ALA A 356 -1.18 26.62 60.87
N PRO A 357 -0.13 25.98 61.46
CA PRO A 357 0.19 24.52 61.33
C PRO A 357 0.37 23.67 62.64
N THR A 358 0.46 22.31 62.47
CA THR A 358 1.15 21.18 63.25
C THR A 358 1.12 21.15 64.81
N PRO A 359 1.64 20.14 65.61
CA PRO A 359 2.43 18.90 65.34
C PRO A 359 2.19 17.62 66.25
N SER A 360 2.97 16.55 65.97
CA SER A 360 3.74 15.66 66.91
C SER A 360 3.27 14.26 67.43
N THR A 361 4.10 13.26 67.08
CA THR A 361 4.72 12.13 67.88
C THR A 361 3.86 10.96 68.39
N THR A 362 4.28 9.68 68.40
CA THR A 362 5.49 9.13 69.05
C THR A 362 5.72 7.63 68.69
N THR A 363 7.00 7.21 68.50
CA THR A 363 7.66 5.89 68.79
C THR A 363 7.10 4.57 68.24
N GLY A 364 7.85 3.54 67.83
CA GLY A 364 9.29 3.15 67.82
C GLY A 364 9.37 1.89 66.90
N GLY A 365 10.49 1.46 66.32
CA GLY A 365 11.73 1.03 66.98
C GLY A 365 11.93 -0.49 66.80
N PHE A 366 12.88 -0.85 65.92
CA PHE A 366 13.76 -2.04 65.93
C PHE A 366 13.35 -3.42 65.36
N SER A 367 14.21 -3.85 64.41
CA SER A 367 14.93 -5.13 64.25
C SER A 367 14.24 -6.47 64.00
N SER A 368 14.60 -7.03 62.83
CA SER A 368 15.20 -8.36 62.57
C SER A 368 14.64 -9.60 63.26
N SER A 369 14.28 -10.63 62.48
CA SER A 369 14.98 -11.94 62.45
C SER A 369 14.26 -13.00 61.61
N ALA A 370 15.05 -13.68 60.78
CA ALA A 370 15.14 -15.12 60.52
C ALA A 370 13.91 -15.99 60.17
N ALA A 371 14.20 -16.91 59.24
CA ALA A 371 13.40 -18.01 58.69
C ALA A 371 12.82 -19.00 59.71
N PRO A 372 12.03 -19.98 59.22
CA PRO A 372 12.55 -21.35 59.28
C PRO A 372 12.41 -22.14 57.97
N SER A 373 13.34 -23.09 57.80
CA SER A 373 13.34 -24.19 56.83
C SER A 373 12.82 -25.48 57.47
N PHE A 374 12.19 -26.37 56.70
CA PHE A 374 12.19 -27.87 56.78
C PHE A 374 11.47 -28.38 55.48
N SER A 375 12.11 -29.05 54.51
CA SER A 375 12.43 -30.50 54.35
C SER A 375 11.19 -31.43 54.30
N ALA A 376 11.00 -32.45 53.44
CA ALA A 376 11.75 -33.09 52.35
C ALA A 376 10.87 -34.16 51.61
N SER A 377 11.41 -34.70 50.49
CA SER A 377 11.19 -36.06 49.90
C SER A 377 9.97 -36.33 49.00
N SER A 378 9.94 -37.22 47.99
CA SER A 378 10.86 -37.89 47.05
C SER A 378 10.07 -39.03 46.37
N THR A 379 10.08 -39.18 45.04
CA THR A 379 9.91 -40.45 44.25
C THR A 379 9.91 -40.09 42.75
N ALA A 380 10.89 -40.49 41.93
CA ALA A 380 11.16 -41.79 41.29
C ALA A 380 10.33 -42.06 40.01
N ALA A 381 11.08 -42.39 38.93
CA ALA A 381 10.69 -42.57 37.51
C ALA A 381 9.86 -43.85 37.24
N PRO A 382 9.47 -44.22 35.98
CA PRO A 382 10.44 -44.68 34.95
C PRO A 382 10.10 -44.36 33.48
N SER A 383 11.12 -44.55 32.63
CA SER A 383 11.07 -44.63 31.18
C SER A 383 10.88 -46.09 30.71
N SER A 384 10.20 -46.30 29.57
CA SER A 384 10.38 -47.50 28.74
C SER A 384 10.05 -47.23 27.27
N SER A 385 10.93 -47.78 26.43
CA SER A 385 11.14 -47.68 24.98
C SER A 385 10.27 -48.60 24.11
N SER A 386 10.23 -48.33 22.80
CA SER A 386 10.36 -49.37 21.75
C SER A 386 10.98 -48.84 20.45
N SER A 387 11.96 -49.61 19.97
CA SER A 387 12.88 -49.56 18.82
C SER A 387 12.18 -49.67 17.44
N TRP A 388 12.83 -49.42 16.30
CA TRP A 388 13.71 -50.28 15.45
C TRP A 388 14.41 -49.34 14.41
N GLY A 389 15.60 -49.52 13.82
CA GLY A 389 16.67 -50.51 13.77
C GLY A 389 17.74 -50.00 12.75
N SER A 390 19.04 -50.22 13.02
CA SER A 390 20.22 -49.89 12.18
C SER A 390 20.43 -50.92 11.03
N PRO A 391 21.48 -50.92 10.15
CA PRO A 391 22.93 -50.67 10.37
C PRO A 391 23.66 -49.80 9.31
N SER A 392 24.62 -48.93 9.67
CA SER A 392 26.09 -49.14 9.85
C SER A 392 26.94 -49.25 8.56
N SER A 393 27.91 -48.33 8.41
CA SER A 393 29.31 -48.64 8.05
C SER A 393 30.24 -47.47 8.46
N ALA A 394 31.18 -47.76 9.35
CA ALA A 394 32.38 -46.97 9.70
C ALA A 394 33.49 -47.24 8.64
N VAL A 395 34.63 -46.55 8.49
CA VAL A 395 35.66 -45.92 9.36
C VAL A 395 36.66 -45.17 8.40
N PRO A 396 37.84 -44.60 8.81
CA PRO A 396 38.24 -43.73 9.91
C PRO A 396 38.94 -42.41 9.47
N SER A 397 39.15 -41.56 10.47
CA SER A 397 39.90 -40.30 10.52
C SER A 397 41.44 -40.42 10.41
N SER A 398 42.10 -39.29 10.16
CA SER A 398 43.45 -38.99 10.68
C SER A 398 43.55 -37.49 11.02
N GLY A 399 43.79 -37.19 12.31
CA GLY A 399 44.24 -35.87 12.78
C GLY A 399 45.69 -35.60 12.34
N SER A 400 46.22 -34.39 12.41
CA SER A 400 46.56 -33.72 13.68
C SER A 400 46.89 -32.24 13.43
N SER A 401 46.48 -31.41 14.39
CA SER A 401 46.86 -30.01 14.61
C SER A 401 48.33 -29.88 15.09
N TRP A 402 48.91 -28.66 15.05
CA TRP A 402 49.44 -27.90 16.20
C TRP A 402 50.17 -26.60 15.75
N ASN A 403 50.06 -25.59 16.60
CA ASN A 403 50.36 -24.15 16.44
C ASN A 403 51.86 -23.73 16.38
N SER A 404 52.10 -22.58 15.72
CA SER A 404 52.93 -21.35 16.00
C SER A 404 54.12 -21.40 17.00
N PRO A 405 55.15 -20.50 16.94
CA PRO A 405 55.04 -19.04 16.66
C PRO A 405 56.24 -18.32 15.97
N SER A 406 56.07 -16.99 15.87
CA SER A 406 56.77 -15.88 15.21
C SER A 406 58.21 -15.54 15.66
N THR A 407 58.97 -14.85 14.78
CA THR A 407 59.79 -13.63 15.06
C THR A 407 60.36 -12.99 13.76
N ALA A 408 60.40 -11.65 13.69
CA ALA A 408 60.96 -10.78 12.62
C ALA A 408 62.49 -10.50 12.85
N PRO A 409 63.28 -9.65 12.11
CA PRO A 409 62.91 -8.31 11.56
C PRO A 409 63.62 -7.73 10.26
N SER A 410 63.04 -6.62 9.77
CA SER A 410 63.61 -5.34 9.23
C SER A 410 64.43 -5.19 7.92
N SER A 411 63.95 -4.31 7.00
CA SER A 411 64.64 -3.09 6.45
C SER A 411 63.73 -2.27 5.47
N GLY A 412 63.79 -0.92 5.53
CA GLY A 412 62.92 0.11 4.86
C GLY A 412 63.04 0.29 3.33
N SER A 413 62.39 1.23 2.62
CA SER A 413 62.13 2.66 2.89
C SER A 413 61.11 3.30 1.89
N SER A 414 60.34 4.29 2.36
CA SER A 414 59.93 5.62 1.79
C SER A 414 59.30 5.86 0.38
N TRP A 415 58.11 6.49 0.44
CA TRP A 415 57.31 7.39 -0.45
C TRP A 415 57.84 8.02 -1.76
N SER A 416 56.94 8.18 -2.77
CA SER A 416 56.27 9.47 -3.17
C SER A 416 55.60 9.43 -4.57
N SER A 417 54.40 10.03 -4.72
CA SER A 417 53.76 10.54 -5.97
C SER A 417 54.12 12.04 -6.15
N PRO A 418 53.72 12.86 -7.20
CA PRO A 418 52.62 12.73 -8.20
C PRO A 418 52.83 13.29 -9.67
N SER A 419 51.86 13.01 -10.59
CA SER A 419 51.24 13.77 -11.75
C SER A 419 52.04 14.71 -12.72
N PRO A 420 51.52 15.25 -13.89
CA PRO A 420 50.38 14.91 -14.83
C PRO A 420 50.59 15.13 -16.40
N VAL A 421 49.58 14.72 -17.24
CA VAL A 421 49.07 15.13 -18.63
C VAL A 421 50.00 15.32 -19.88
N PRO A 422 49.54 15.44 -21.19
CA PRO A 422 48.19 15.55 -21.83
C PRO A 422 47.90 14.79 -23.18
N SER A 423 46.62 14.88 -23.61
CA SER A 423 45.86 14.85 -24.91
C SER A 423 46.47 14.55 -26.31
N SER A 424 45.74 13.82 -27.20
CA SER A 424 45.04 14.35 -28.41
C SER A 424 44.61 13.30 -29.50
N SER A 425 43.44 13.56 -30.13
CA SER A 425 42.98 13.37 -31.54
C SER A 425 42.69 12.00 -32.21
N ALA A 426 41.48 11.88 -32.78
CA ALA A 426 41.00 10.90 -33.79
C ALA A 426 41.54 11.23 -35.23
N PRO A 427 41.35 10.44 -36.33
CA PRO A 427 40.04 9.98 -36.88
C PRO A 427 40.02 8.61 -37.65
N SER A 428 38.83 8.29 -38.18
CA SER A 428 38.36 7.09 -38.91
C SER A 428 38.96 6.86 -40.32
N THR A 429 38.98 5.59 -40.80
CA THR A 429 38.55 5.15 -42.16
C THR A 429 38.54 3.61 -42.31
N THR A 430 37.35 3.07 -42.58
CA THR A 430 36.90 2.16 -43.67
C THR A 430 37.84 1.12 -44.34
N VAL A 431 37.24 -0.05 -44.67
CA VAL A 431 37.35 -0.86 -45.93
C VAL A 431 37.90 -2.32 -45.80
N LEU A 432 36.96 -3.25 -46.04
CA LEU A 432 36.99 -4.54 -46.77
C LEU A 432 38.00 -5.68 -46.44
N SER A 433 37.40 -6.86 -46.24
CA SER A 433 37.94 -8.22 -46.33
C SER A 433 38.62 -8.53 -47.68
N PRO A 434 39.41 -9.62 -47.79
CA PRO A 434 38.82 -10.86 -48.34
C PRO A 434 39.45 -12.22 -47.90
N SER A 435 38.76 -13.29 -48.33
CA SER A 435 39.21 -14.66 -48.73
C SER A 435 39.52 -15.72 -47.64
N THR A 436 38.64 -16.74 -47.45
CA THR A 436 38.59 -18.11 -48.09
C THR A 436 39.69 -19.04 -47.59
N SER A 437 39.55 -20.35 -47.27
CA SER A 437 38.54 -21.43 -47.38
C SER A 437 39.20 -22.65 -46.66
N SER A 438 38.53 -23.55 -45.94
CA SER A 438 37.94 -24.86 -46.31
C SER A 438 37.99 -25.75 -45.03
N ASP A 439 37.22 -26.81 -44.74
CA ASP A 439 36.20 -27.62 -45.42
C ASP A 439 35.43 -28.49 -44.39
N SER A 440 34.12 -28.70 -44.66
CA SER A 440 33.30 -29.92 -44.42
C SER A 440 33.03 -30.40 -42.97
N TRP A 441 31.80 -30.76 -42.54
CA TRP A 441 30.84 -31.72 -43.13
C TRP A 441 29.35 -31.35 -42.88
N ASN A 442 28.56 -31.39 -43.97
CA ASN A 442 27.20 -31.93 -44.21
C ASN A 442 26.32 -32.37 -43.02
N SER A 443 24.98 -32.29 -42.99
CA SER A 443 23.87 -32.03 -43.95
C SER A 443 22.57 -32.21 -43.11
N ALA A 444 21.35 -31.78 -43.44
CA ALA A 444 20.78 -30.98 -44.51
C ALA A 444 19.41 -30.46 -44.03
N SER A 445 19.15 -29.23 -44.45
CA SER A 445 17.91 -28.46 -44.51
C SER A 445 16.88 -29.00 -45.52
N PHE A 446 15.63 -28.53 -45.45
CA PHE A 446 14.87 -28.21 -46.66
C PHE A 446 14.14 -26.87 -46.56
N THR A 447 14.18 -26.19 -47.70
CA THR A 447 13.95 -24.78 -48.02
C THR A 447 12.49 -24.42 -48.36
N PRO A 448 12.11 -23.13 -48.35
CA PRO A 448 10.83 -22.61 -48.85
C PRO A 448 10.94 -21.90 -50.23
N ALA A 449 9.81 -21.79 -50.97
CA ALA A 449 9.37 -20.71 -51.89
C ALA A 449 8.28 -21.23 -52.89
N PRO A 450 7.56 -20.39 -53.69
CA PRO A 450 6.74 -19.21 -53.36
C PRO A 450 5.33 -19.15 -54.07
N SER A 451 4.45 -18.26 -53.55
CA SER A 451 3.36 -17.45 -54.17
C SER A 451 2.36 -17.95 -55.26
N SER A 452 1.04 -17.79 -55.02
CA SER A 452 0.03 -17.04 -55.84
C SER A 452 -1.42 -17.21 -55.30
N SER A 453 -2.42 -16.57 -55.92
CA SER A 453 -3.49 -15.74 -55.34
C SER A 453 -4.97 -16.24 -55.43
N THR A 454 -5.81 -15.76 -54.48
CA THR A 454 -7.30 -15.48 -54.53
C THR A 454 -8.33 -16.66 -54.48
N PRO A 455 -9.64 -16.44 -54.19
CA PRO A 455 -10.21 -16.34 -52.83
C PRO A 455 -11.45 -17.25 -52.60
N GLN A 456 -11.69 -17.76 -51.38
CA GLN A 456 -13.01 -18.32 -51.04
C GLN A 456 -13.36 -18.21 -49.55
N ALA A 457 -14.54 -17.67 -49.30
CA ALA A 457 -15.17 -17.49 -48.00
C ALA A 457 -15.49 -18.83 -47.33
N SER A 458 -15.35 -18.90 -46.00
CA SER A 458 -16.21 -19.69 -45.11
C SER A 458 -16.06 -19.22 -43.67
N SER A 459 -17.23 -19.10 -43.03
CA SER A 459 -17.56 -18.66 -41.68
C SER A 459 -16.67 -19.17 -40.55
N SER A 460 -16.35 -18.29 -39.59
CA SER A 460 -15.88 -18.66 -38.26
C SER A 460 -16.70 -17.92 -37.21
N ALA A 461 -17.42 -18.70 -36.41
CA ALA A 461 -18.32 -18.24 -35.38
C ALA A 461 -17.57 -17.58 -34.21
N SER A 462 -18.17 -16.51 -33.69
CA SER A 462 -17.76 -15.83 -32.46
C SER A 462 -17.87 -16.77 -31.26
N TYR A 463 -16.76 -16.99 -30.55
CA TYR A 463 -16.75 -17.65 -29.26
C TYR A 463 -17.09 -16.60 -28.18
N VAL A 464 -18.29 -16.70 -27.62
CA VAL A 464 -18.74 -15.94 -26.45
C VAL A 464 -18.57 -16.87 -25.24
N PRO A 465 -17.74 -16.55 -24.23
CA PRO A 465 -17.77 -17.29 -22.98
C PRO A 465 -19.00 -16.82 -22.18
N SER A 466 -20.01 -17.68 -22.12
CA SER A 466 -21.16 -17.52 -21.23
C SER A 466 -20.72 -17.78 -19.79
N ARG A 467 -20.89 -16.80 -18.91
CA ARG A 467 -20.62 -16.88 -17.47
C ARG A 467 -21.76 -17.64 -16.80
N SER A 468 -21.46 -18.80 -16.23
CA SER A 468 -22.40 -19.54 -15.37
C SER A 468 -22.25 -19.03 -13.94
N THR A 469 -23.18 -18.19 -13.49
CA THR A 469 -23.50 -18.04 -12.07
C THR A 469 -24.22 -19.30 -11.62
N THR A 470 -23.66 -20.08 -10.69
CA THR A 470 -24.40 -21.15 -10.03
C THR A 470 -25.33 -20.53 -9.00
N THR A 471 -26.44 -19.98 -9.48
CA THR A 471 -27.65 -19.74 -8.70
C THR A 471 -28.34 -21.08 -8.58
N LEU A 472 -28.42 -21.67 -7.38
CA LEU A 472 -29.45 -22.68 -7.12
C LEU A 472 -30.79 -21.96 -7.00
N ALA A 473 -31.37 -21.58 -8.14
CA ALA A 473 -32.78 -21.21 -8.24
C ALA A 473 -33.52 -22.37 -8.91
N PRO A 474 -34.58 -22.93 -8.31
CA PRO A 474 -35.51 -23.77 -9.06
C PRO A 474 -36.19 -22.92 -10.12
N SER A 475 -36.39 -23.50 -11.29
CA SER A 475 -37.01 -22.88 -12.45
C SER A 475 -38.48 -22.58 -12.22
N SER A 476 -38.82 -21.34 -11.89
CA SER A 476 -40.11 -20.73 -12.23
C SER A 476 -40.05 -19.20 -12.20
N SER A 477 -40.74 -18.59 -13.14
CA SER A 477 -40.78 -17.16 -13.42
C SER A 477 -41.71 -16.40 -12.46
N SER A 478 -41.15 -15.79 -11.42
CA SER A 478 -41.68 -14.61 -10.69
C SER A 478 -40.70 -14.20 -9.59
N ALA A 479 -40.52 -12.89 -9.35
CA ALA A 479 -39.72 -12.42 -8.22
C ALA A 479 -40.30 -12.97 -6.89
N PRO A 480 -39.48 -13.62 -6.04
CA PRO A 480 -39.96 -14.17 -4.78
C PRO A 480 -40.26 -13.04 -3.77
N SER A 481 -41.38 -13.13 -3.07
CA SER A 481 -41.69 -12.32 -1.89
C SER A 481 -40.68 -12.60 -0.76
N GLY A 482 -40.43 -11.65 0.15
CA GLY A 482 -39.47 -11.81 1.25
C GLY A 482 -39.65 -13.10 2.08
N ASP A 483 -40.90 -13.57 2.26
CA ASP A 483 -41.19 -14.84 2.93
C ASP A 483 -40.57 -16.08 2.23
N ASP A 484 -40.42 -16.03 0.90
CA ASP A 484 -39.85 -17.13 0.11
C ASP A 484 -38.32 -17.17 0.25
N VAL A 485 -37.64 -16.01 0.25
CA VAL A 485 -36.18 -15.91 0.43
C VAL A 485 -35.76 -16.34 1.83
N HIS A 486 -36.52 -15.95 2.85
CA HIS A 486 -36.29 -16.41 4.21
C HIS A 486 -36.36 -17.94 4.32
N SER A 487 -37.40 -18.55 3.73
CA SER A 487 -37.57 -20.01 3.72
C SER A 487 -36.43 -20.74 2.99
N GLN A 488 -35.87 -20.12 1.93
CA GLN A 488 -34.70 -20.64 1.22
C GLN A 488 -33.44 -20.61 2.10
N ALA A 489 -33.22 -19.54 2.87
CA ALA A 489 -32.11 -19.46 3.81
C ALA A 489 -32.23 -20.54 4.91
N VAL A 490 -33.44 -20.75 5.46
CA VAL A 490 -33.71 -21.83 6.42
C VAL A 490 -33.41 -23.21 5.81
N SER A 491 -33.88 -23.47 4.59
CA SER A 491 -33.63 -24.73 3.89
C SER A 491 -32.14 -24.96 3.63
N LEU A 492 -31.40 -23.90 3.26
CA LEU A 492 -29.96 -23.99 3.01
C LEU A 492 -29.18 -24.28 4.29
N ASN A 493 -29.58 -23.67 5.43
CA ASN A 493 -29.01 -24.01 6.73
C ASN A 493 -29.23 -25.47 7.11
N GLN A 494 -30.41 -26.04 6.85
CA GLN A 494 -30.67 -27.47 7.09
C GLN A 494 -29.73 -28.38 6.28
N LYS A 495 -29.37 -27.98 5.05
CA LYS A 495 -28.38 -28.69 4.23
C LYS A 495 -26.99 -28.60 4.84
N TYR A 496 -26.57 -27.42 5.30
CA TYR A 496 -25.29 -27.24 6.00
C TYR A 496 -25.19 -28.12 7.25
N PHE A 497 -26.24 -28.21 8.06
CA PHE A 497 -26.30 -29.12 9.21
C PHE A 497 -26.20 -30.60 8.86
N SER A 498 -26.54 -30.97 7.62
CA SER A 498 -26.47 -32.35 7.12
C SER A 498 -25.10 -32.70 6.53
N GLY A 499 -24.11 -31.80 6.61
CA GLY A 499 -22.75 -32.03 6.12
C GLY A 499 -22.58 -31.78 4.62
N TYR A 500 -23.14 -30.68 4.11
CA TYR A 500 -23.12 -30.33 2.67
C TYR A 500 -21.72 -30.27 2.05
N THR A 501 -20.69 -29.91 2.83
CA THR A 501 -19.28 -29.89 2.37
C THR A 501 -18.67 -31.28 2.18
N ASN A 502 -19.30 -32.35 2.70
CA ASN A 502 -18.80 -33.72 2.61
C ASN A 502 -19.27 -34.48 1.35
N GLN A 503 -19.98 -33.85 0.41
CA GLN A 503 -20.55 -34.55 -0.76
C GLN A 503 -19.61 -34.68 -1.98
N GLY A 504 -18.40 -34.12 -1.92
CA GLY A 504 -17.41 -34.23 -3.00
C GLY A 504 -17.71 -33.36 -4.22
N GLN A 505 -16.65 -32.85 -4.86
CA GLN A 505 -16.60 -31.94 -6.01
C GLN A 505 -17.59 -30.77 -5.96
N CYS A 506 -17.07 -29.60 -5.59
CA CYS A 506 -17.77 -28.32 -5.67
C CYS A 506 -17.36 -27.55 -6.93
N ASN A 507 -18.12 -26.52 -7.31
CA ASN A 507 -17.69 -25.62 -8.38
C ASN A 507 -16.84 -24.48 -7.79
N SER A 508 -15.72 -24.15 -8.45
CA SER A 508 -14.82 -23.09 -7.99
C SER A 508 -15.59 -21.77 -7.74
N GLY A 509 -15.41 -21.18 -6.57
CA GLY A 509 -16.14 -20.00 -6.10
C GLY A 509 -17.45 -20.26 -5.37
N GLU A 510 -17.92 -21.50 -5.27
CA GLU A 510 -19.07 -21.84 -4.41
C GLU A 510 -18.74 -21.61 -2.93
N VAL A 511 -19.76 -21.22 -2.17
CA VAL A 511 -19.67 -20.92 -0.74
C VAL A 511 -20.60 -21.83 0.04
N ALA A 512 -20.10 -22.38 1.15
CA ALA A 512 -20.87 -23.18 2.08
C ALA A 512 -20.51 -22.87 3.53
N CYS A 513 -21.37 -23.28 4.45
CA CYS A 513 -21.07 -23.31 5.87
C CYS A 513 -20.92 -24.76 6.33
N THR A 514 -19.89 -25.02 7.12
CA THR A 514 -19.65 -26.33 7.71
C THR A 514 -20.54 -26.52 8.95
N GLN A 515 -20.65 -27.76 9.42
CA GLN A 515 -21.49 -28.08 10.58
C GLN A 515 -21.00 -27.42 11.88
N ASP A 516 -19.69 -27.26 12.04
CA ASP A 516 -19.03 -26.54 13.14
C ASP A 516 -19.14 -25.02 13.01
N GLY A 517 -19.72 -24.51 11.92
CA GLY A 517 -19.95 -23.09 11.70
C GLY A 517 -18.75 -22.35 11.12
N SER A 518 -17.79 -23.07 10.54
CA SER A 518 -16.73 -22.52 9.70
C SER A 518 -17.28 -22.19 8.32
N PHE A 519 -16.62 -21.25 7.65
CA PHE A 519 -16.94 -20.82 6.30
C PHE A 519 -16.08 -21.60 5.30
N ALA A 520 -16.67 -22.07 4.21
CA ALA A 520 -15.97 -22.85 3.20
C ALA A 520 -16.13 -22.21 1.81
N ILE A 521 -15.01 -22.02 1.10
CA ILE A 521 -14.99 -21.64 -0.31
C ILE A 521 -14.49 -22.82 -1.11
N CYS A 522 -15.14 -23.12 -2.24
CA CYS A 522 -14.62 -24.08 -3.19
C CYS A 522 -13.47 -23.47 -3.99
N ASP A 523 -12.28 -24.06 -3.86
CA ASP A 523 -11.12 -23.76 -4.69
C ASP A 523 -10.79 -24.99 -5.55
N ASN A 524 -10.91 -24.84 -6.87
CA ASN A 524 -10.56 -25.87 -7.85
C ASN A 524 -11.16 -27.28 -7.57
N GLY A 525 -12.42 -27.31 -7.10
CA GLY A 525 -13.13 -28.56 -6.83
C GLY A 525 -12.96 -29.12 -5.42
N SER A 526 -12.20 -28.43 -4.56
CA SER A 526 -11.99 -28.79 -3.16
C SER A 526 -12.48 -27.69 -2.24
N TRP A 527 -13.13 -28.06 -1.14
CA TRP A 527 -13.54 -27.10 -0.12
C TRP A 527 -12.33 -26.67 0.72
N VAL A 528 -12.15 -25.35 0.84
CA VAL A 528 -11.18 -24.73 1.73
C VAL A 528 -11.96 -24.08 2.87
N GLU A 529 -11.77 -24.63 4.07
CA GLU A 529 -12.48 -24.18 5.29
C GLU A 529 -11.67 -23.12 6.03
N THR A 530 -12.34 -22.07 6.47
CA THR A 530 -11.80 -20.96 7.26
C THR A 530 -12.69 -20.75 8.48
N PRO A 531 -12.14 -20.78 9.70
CA PRO A 531 -12.93 -20.50 10.89
C PRO A 531 -13.43 -19.06 10.86
N CYS A 532 -14.68 -18.86 11.29
CA CYS A 532 -15.21 -17.52 11.48
C CYS A 532 -14.52 -16.81 12.65
N ALA A 533 -14.46 -15.48 12.60
CA ALA A 533 -13.92 -14.67 13.69
C ALA A 533 -14.70 -14.89 15.00
N SER A 534 -14.04 -14.66 16.15
CA SER A 534 -14.66 -14.83 17.46
C SER A 534 -16.00 -14.09 17.57
N GLY A 535 -17.04 -14.77 18.06
CA GLY A 535 -18.39 -14.23 18.16
C GLY A 535 -19.23 -14.31 16.87
N THR A 536 -18.65 -14.82 15.79
CA THR A 536 -19.36 -15.06 14.52
C THR A 536 -19.39 -16.55 14.18
N THR A 537 -20.35 -16.95 13.35
CA THR A 537 -20.51 -18.32 12.86
C THR A 537 -21.09 -18.27 11.44
N CYS A 538 -20.75 -19.23 10.61
CA CYS A 538 -21.29 -19.32 9.26
C CYS A 538 -22.71 -19.88 9.29
N PHE A 539 -23.63 -19.18 8.62
CA PHE A 539 -24.98 -19.65 8.28
C PHE A 539 -25.49 -18.91 7.02
N ALA A 540 -26.51 -19.47 6.39
CA ALA A 540 -27.27 -18.82 5.34
C ALA A 540 -28.26 -17.81 5.93
N TYR A 541 -28.34 -16.61 5.37
CA TYR A 541 -29.22 -15.53 5.80
C TYR A 541 -29.82 -14.79 4.61
N GLU A 542 -30.95 -14.13 4.86
CA GLU A 542 -31.58 -13.25 3.87
C GLU A 542 -30.93 -11.86 3.90
N PHE A 543 -30.59 -11.34 2.72
CA PHE A 543 -30.12 -9.98 2.53
C PHE A 543 -30.61 -9.44 1.18
N ASN A 544 -31.29 -8.30 1.19
CA ASN A 544 -31.82 -7.64 -0.02
C ASN A 544 -32.57 -8.61 -0.96
N ASN A 545 -33.51 -9.38 -0.41
CA ASN A 545 -34.33 -10.35 -1.17
C ASN A 545 -33.49 -11.42 -1.89
N SER A 546 -32.31 -11.75 -1.35
CA SER A 546 -31.42 -12.84 -1.79
C SER A 546 -30.93 -13.66 -0.59
N VAL A 547 -30.54 -14.92 -0.83
CA VAL A 547 -29.90 -15.77 0.18
C VAL A 547 -28.39 -15.68 0.04
N LEU A 548 -27.70 -15.35 1.13
CA LEU A 548 -26.23 -15.34 1.22
C LEU A 548 -25.78 -16.32 2.29
N SER A 549 -24.57 -16.85 2.17
CA SER A 549 -23.93 -17.68 3.20
C SER A 549 -22.59 -17.06 3.58
N GLY A 550 -22.33 -16.92 4.88
CA GLY A 550 -21.11 -16.28 5.36
C GLY A 550 -21.04 -16.20 6.88
N CYS A 551 -19.88 -15.77 7.40
CA CYS A 551 -19.70 -15.54 8.83
C CYS A 551 -20.49 -14.31 9.30
N TYR A 552 -21.38 -14.51 10.26
CA TYR A 552 -22.18 -13.43 10.84
C TYR A 552 -22.35 -13.63 12.35
N PHE A 553 -22.84 -12.62 13.07
CA PHE A 553 -22.96 -12.68 14.53
C PHE A 553 -23.81 -13.89 14.98
N GLN A 554 -23.25 -14.70 15.88
CA GLN A 554 -23.84 -15.98 16.27
C GLN A 554 -25.24 -15.88 16.88
N ASN A 555 -25.57 -14.75 17.50
CA ASN A 555 -26.89 -14.49 18.09
C ASN A 555 -28.00 -14.33 17.05
N LEU A 556 -27.66 -14.11 15.77
CA LEU A 556 -28.63 -13.94 14.70
C LEU A 556 -28.94 -15.24 13.97
N LYS A 557 -28.11 -16.28 14.15
CA LYS A 557 -28.28 -17.59 13.50
C LYS A 557 -29.65 -18.20 13.77
N SER A 558 -30.16 -18.08 15.01
CA SER A 558 -31.46 -18.65 15.40
C SER A 558 -32.64 -18.14 14.57
N ASN A 559 -32.51 -16.96 13.96
CA ASN A 559 -33.55 -16.37 13.13
C ASN A 559 -33.70 -17.08 11.77
N PHE A 560 -32.74 -17.94 11.40
CA PHE A 560 -32.69 -18.61 10.10
C PHE A 560 -32.64 -20.14 10.24
N LEU A 561 -33.17 -20.67 11.35
CA LEU A 561 -33.23 -22.11 11.63
C LEU A 561 -34.64 -22.71 11.55
N SER A 562 -35.69 -21.89 11.52
CA SER A 562 -37.10 -22.33 11.59
C SER A 562 -38.02 -21.53 10.71
#